data_AF-A0A6G4VB33-F1
#
_entry.id   AF-A0A6G4VB33-F1
#
_cell.length_a   1.000
_cell.length_b   1.000
_cell.length_c   1.000
_cell.angle_alpha   90.00
_cell.angle_beta   90.00
_cell.angle_gamma   90.00
#
_symmetry.space_group_name_H-M   'P 1'
#
loop_
_entity.id
_entity.type
_entity.pdbx_description
1 polymer ?
#
loop_
_entity_poly.entity_id
_entity_poly.type
_entity_poly.pdbx_seq_one_letter_code
_entity_poly.pdbx_strand_id
1 'polypeptide(L)' 'MPDVERTGAEPTTFHMQCKADGCTAISEMSGKATDGTAWAEAHLKANPTHLEYREVITRPYIAEPGDWI' A
#
# COMPACT_ATOMS: atom_id res chain seq x y z
N MET A 1 -19.62 -27.38 13.74
CA MET A 1 -18.45 -26.96 12.94
C MET A 1 -17.35 -26.64 13.94
N PRO A 2 -16.12 -27.18 13.84
CA PRO A 2 -15.05 -26.73 14.71
C PRO A 2 -14.73 -25.26 14.38
N ASP A 3 -14.42 -24.48 15.42
CA ASP A 3 -13.93 -23.12 15.30
C ASP A 3 -12.57 -23.16 14.61
N VAL A 4 -12.55 -22.92 13.30
CA VAL A 4 -11.29 -22.73 12.58
C VAL A 4 -10.79 -21.36 13.02
N GLU A 5 -9.85 -21.34 13.96
CA GLU A 5 -9.07 -20.15 14.29
C GLU A 5 -8.53 -19.58 12.97
N ARG A 6 -9.12 -18.47 12.53
CA ARG A 6 -8.76 -17.84 11.25
C ARG A 6 -7.37 -17.26 11.42
N THR A 7 -6.35 -17.99 10.96
CA THR A 7 -4.97 -17.53 10.98
C THR A 7 -4.88 -16.22 10.21
N GLY A 8 -4.58 -15.14 10.95
CA GLY A 8 -4.81 -13.74 10.57
C GLY A 8 -4.48 -13.41 9.13
N ALA A 9 -5.43 -12.74 8.48
CA ALA A 9 -5.19 -12.18 7.16
C ALA A 9 -3.99 -11.22 7.20
N GLU A 10 -3.22 -11.14 6.12
CA GLU A 10 -2.01 -10.30 6.03
C GLU A 10 -2.28 -8.88 6.52
N PRO A 11 -1.35 -8.24 7.24
CA PRO A 11 -1.57 -6.89 7.76
C PRO A 11 -1.84 -5.92 6.60
N THR A 12 -2.63 -4.89 6.88
CA THR A 12 -2.78 -3.81 5.89
C THR A 12 -1.43 -3.14 5.71
N THR A 13 -0.93 -3.08 4.48
CA THR A 13 0.32 -2.40 4.15
C THR A 13 0.11 -1.39 3.02
N PHE A 14 0.99 -0.40 3.01
CA PHE A 14 1.00 0.73 2.11
C PHE A 14 2.43 0.90 1.60
N HIS A 15 2.59 1.12 0.31
CA HIS A 15 3.82 1.64 -0.25
C HIS A 15 3.51 2.52 -1.46
N MET A 16 4.44 3.41 -1.79
CA MET A 16 4.30 4.40 -2.83
C MET A 16 5.32 4.14 -3.94
N GLN A 17 4.90 4.28 -5.19
CA GLN A 17 5.76 4.11 -6.35
C GLN A 17 5.78 5.40 -7.16
N CYS A 18 6.97 5.86 -7.56
CA CYS A 18 7.09 6.91 -8.55
C CYS A 18 6.76 6.34 -9.94
N LYS A 19 6.01 7.08 -10.74
CA LYS A 19 5.59 6.72 -12.10
C LYS A 19 6.06 7.68 -13.18
N ALA A 20 6.88 8.66 -12.81
CA ALA A 20 7.62 9.47 -13.77
C ALA A 20 8.46 8.57 -14.70
N ASP A 21 8.55 8.97 -15.97
CA ASP A 21 9.27 8.22 -17.00
C ASP A 21 10.73 7.96 -16.60
N GLY A 22 11.17 6.70 -16.75
CA GLY A 22 12.51 6.27 -16.36
C GLY A 22 12.76 6.15 -14.84
N CYS A 23 11.80 6.45 -13.97
CA CYS A 23 11.96 6.33 -12.52
C CYS A 23 11.37 5.01 -11.99
N THR A 24 12.19 4.26 -11.24
CA THR A 24 11.81 2.98 -10.61
C THR A 24 11.80 3.06 -9.08
N ALA A 25 11.81 4.27 -8.51
CA ALA A 25 11.86 4.48 -7.08
C ALA A 25 10.54 4.06 -6.41
N ILE A 26 10.66 3.34 -5.30
CA ILE A 26 9.54 2.80 -4.51
C ILE A 26 9.85 3.03 -3.03
N SER A 27 8.85 3.39 -2.23
CA SER A 27 8.97 3.49 -0.78
C SER A 27 9.04 2.10 -0.13
N GLU A 28 9.56 2.03 1.09
CA GLU A 28 9.40 0.81 1.89
C GLU A 28 7.91 0.53 2.16
N MET A 29 7.59 -0.75 2.39
CA MET A 29 6.26 -1.14 2.86
C MET A 29 6.08 -0.71 4.31
N SER A 30 4.98 -0.02 4.58
CA SER A 30 4.60 0.44 5.92
C SER A 30 3.17 0.04 6.27
N GLY A 31 2.87 -0.07 7.57
CA GLY A 31 1.50 -0.18 8.08
C GLY A 31 0.75 1.16 8.13
N LYS A 32 1.40 2.28 7.79
CA LYS A 32 0.82 3.63 7.85
C LYS A 32 0.73 4.25 6.45
N ALA A 33 -0.46 4.70 6.08
CA ALA A 33 -0.70 5.41 4.82
C ALA A 33 0.12 6.73 4.70
N THR A 34 0.41 7.38 5.84
CA THR A 34 1.19 8.63 5.85
C THR A 34 2.65 8.46 5.44
N ASP A 35 3.21 7.26 5.57
CA ASP A 35 4.63 7.04 5.30
C ASP A 35 4.91 7.06 3.79
N GLY A 36 3.97 6.54 2.99
CA GLY A 36 4.05 6.60 1.52
C GLY A 36 3.94 8.02 0.97
N THR A 37 3.08 8.85 1.57
CA THR A 37 2.94 10.26 1.18
C THR A 37 4.13 11.12 1.62
N ALA A 38 4.68 10.89 2.81
CA ALA A 38 5.91 11.53 3.26
C ALA A 38 7.10 11.18 2.35
N TRP A 39 7.19 9.91 1.91
CA TRP A 39 8.18 9.50 0.93
C TRP A 39 7.99 10.21 -0.43
N ALA A 40 6.75 10.31 -0.93
CA ALA A 40 6.46 10.99 -2.19
C ALA A 40 6.85 12.48 -2.13
N GLU A 41 6.57 13.15 -1.02
CA GLU A 41 6.96 14.54 -0.80
C GLU A 41 8.47 14.73 -0.83
N ALA A 42 9.22 13.87 -0.11
CA ALA A 42 10.67 13.90 -0.11
C ALA A 42 11.24 13.61 -1.51
N HIS A 43 10.67 12.63 -2.22
CA HIS A 43 11.09 12.27 -3.58
C HIS A 43 10.83 13.40 -4.58
N LEU A 44 9.68 14.07 -4.48
CA LEU A 44 9.32 15.23 -5.30
C LEU A 44 10.24 16.42 -5.04
N LYS A 45 10.56 16.71 -3.78
CA LYS A 45 11.50 17.77 -3.40
C LYS A 45 12.89 17.54 -4.00
N ALA A 46 13.34 16.30 -4.06
CA ALA A 46 14.61 15.92 -4.67
C ALA A 46 14.53 15.86 -6.21
N ASN A 47 13.36 15.56 -6.78
CA ASN A 47 13.13 15.38 -8.21
C ASN A 47 11.88 16.15 -8.67
N PRO A 48 12.00 17.47 -8.94
CA PRO A 48 10.83 18.32 -9.19
C PRO A 48 9.98 17.95 -10.41
N THR A 49 10.49 17.14 -11.34
CA THR A 49 9.76 16.66 -12.53
C THR A 49 8.99 15.37 -12.28
N HIS A 50 9.18 14.71 -11.13
CA HIS A 50 8.52 13.46 -10.81
C HIS A 50 7.14 13.74 -10.20
N LEU A 51 6.15 13.97 -11.06
CA LEU A 51 4.82 14.44 -10.64
C LEU A 51 3.77 13.32 -10.54
N GLU A 52 4.12 12.11 -10.98
CA GLU A 52 3.21 10.97 -11.03
C GLU A 52 3.60 9.93 -9.97
N TYR A 53 2.65 9.60 -9.10
CA TYR A 53 2.81 8.64 -8.02
C TYR A 53 1.64 7.66 -7.99
N ARG A 54 1.91 6.43 -7.57
CA ARG A 54 0.90 5.40 -7.34
C ARG A 54 1.08 4.80 -5.96
N GLU A 55 0.04 4.86 -5.14
CA GLU A 55 -0.03 4.12 -3.90
C GLU A 55 -0.50 2.69 -4.19
N VAL A 56 0.15 1.72 -3.56
CA VAL A 56 -0.23 0.32 -3.58
C VAL A 56 -0.56 -0.10 -2.16
N ILE A 57 -1.80 -0.52 -1.97
CA ILE A 57 -2.35 -0.87 -0.66
C ILE A 57 -2.67 -2.36 -0.68
N THR A 58 -2.05 -3.11 0.22
CA THR A 58 -2.49 -4.47 0.55
C THR A 58 -3.50 -4.35 1.67
N ARG A 59 -4.74 -4.79 1.43
CA ARG A 59 -5.79 -4.83 2.45
C ARG A 59 -6.39 -6.23 2.54
N PRO A 60 -6.36 -6.87 3.71
CA PRO A 60 -7.01 -8.15 3.90
C PRO A 60 -8.53 -8.02 3.83
N TYR A 61 -9.18 -8.96 3.17
CA TYR A 61 -10.63 -9.14 3.19
C TYR A 61 -10.96 -10.54 3.67
N ILE A 62 -11.91 -10.62 4.60
CA ILE A 62 -12.46 -11.88 5.10
C ILE A 62 -13.91 -11.94 4.64
N ALA A 63 -14.22 -12.91 3.80
CA ALA A 63 -15.60 -13.23 3.42
C ALA A 63 -16.11 -14.41 4.26
N GLU A 64 -17.42 -14.41 4.52
CA GLU A 64 -18.15 -15.50 5.14
C GLU A 64 -19.21 -16.04 4.16
N PRO A 65 -19.29 -17.36 3.91
CA PRO A 65 -20.26 -17.91 2.98
C PRO A 65 -21.70 -17.57 3.39
N GLY A 66 -22.46 -16.97 2.48
CA GLY A 66 -23.86 -16.57 2.71
C GLY A 66 -24.04 -15.09 3.08
N ASP A 67 -22.97 -14.41 3.50
CA ASP A 67 -22.96 -12.95 3.68
C ASP A 67 -22.39 -12.28 2.42
N TRP A 68 -23.22 -12.27 1.38
CA TRP A 68 -22.89 -11.65 0.11
C TRP A 68 -23.19 -10.15 0.19
N ILE A 69 -22.15 -9.33 0.38
CA ILE A 69 -22.20 -7.87 0.26
C ILE A 69 -21.33 -7.41 -0.89
#